data_AF-A0A815Y2Z5-F1
#
_entry.id   AF-A0A815Y2Z5-F1
#
_cell.length_a   1.000
_cell.length_b   1.000
_cell.length_c   1.000
_cell.angle_alpha   90.00
_cell.angle_beta   90.00
_cell.angle_gamma   90.00
#
_symmetry.space_group_name_H-M   'P 1'
#
loop_
_entity.id
_entity.type
_entity.pdbx_description
1 polymer ?
#
loop_
_entity_poly.entity_id
_entity_poly.type
_entity_poly.pdbx_seq_one_letter_code
_entity_poly.pdbx_strand_id
1 'polypeptide(L)'
;MLEEILTELVTKAGDELEHYCSELLKTVNKEDVSKTINADEKKSMMSLINNTMKWIDGNLDSCQSAFEEKKSELEKIYSKVLDKMSKGKDEMPGGPGEAAGDAVEK
;
A
#
# COMPACT_ATOMS: atom_id res chain seq x y z
N MET A 1 -13.37 -6.33 -32.98
CA MET A 1 -11.95 -5.89 -33.04
C MET A 1 -11.62 -4.76 -32.07
N LEU A 2 -12.00 -3.49 -32.28
CA LEU A 2 -11.63 -2.42 -31.31
C LEU A 2 -12.36 -2.54 -29.96
N GLU A 3 -13.65 -2.84 -29.97
CA GLU A 3 -14.46 -2.99 -28.74
C GLU A 3 -14.01 -4.20 -27.90
N GLU A 4 -13.64 -5.32 -28.55
CA GLU A 4 -13.05 -6.48 -27.87
C GLU A 4 -11.71 -6.15 -27.22
N ILE A 5 -10.84 -5.40 -27.90
CA ILE A 5 -9.54 -4.99 -27.36
C ILE A 5 -9.72 -4.10 -26.13
N LEU A 6 -10.67 -3.16 -26.16
CA LEU A 6 -10.97 -2.30 -25.02
C LEU A 6 -11.47 -3.12 -23.83
N THR A 7 -12.37 -4.07 -24.06
CA THR A 7 -12.89 -4.96 -23.01
C THR A 7 -11.79 -5.82 -22.39
N GLU A 8 -10.88 -6.36 -23.21
CA GLU A 8 -9.74 -7.16 -22.74
C GLU A 8 -8.75 -6.31 -21.92
N LEU A 9 -8.47 -5.07 -22.36
CA LEU A 9 -7.59 -4.14 -21.63
C LEU A 9 -8.17 -3.77 -20.26
N VAL A 10 -9.46 -3.50 -20.19
CA VAL A 10 -10.15 -3.19 -18.93
C VAL A 10 -10.12 -4.38 -17.98
N THR A 11 -10.39 -5.57 -18.48
CA THR A 11 -10.33 -6.81 -17.69
C THR A 11 -8.94 -7.01 -17.09
N LYS A 12 -7.89 -6.86 -17.91
CA LYS A 12 -6.49 -6.95 -17.45
C LYS A 12 -6.16 -5.90 -16.39
N ALA A 13 -6.64 -4.65 -16.55
CA ALA A 13 -6.44 -3.61 -15.54
C ALA A 13 -7.14 -3.95 -14.22
N GLY A 14 -8.32 -4.58 -14.27
CA GLY A 14 -9.01 -5.12 -13.10
C GLY A 14 -8.23 -6.24 -12.42
N ASP A 15 -7.78 -7.24 -13.18
CA ASP A 15 -7.00 -8.36 -12.67
C ASP A 15 -5.68 -7.90 -12.01
N GLU A 16 -4.98 -6.95 -12.65
CA GLU A 16 -3.76 -6.37 -12.09
C GLU A 16 -4.01 -5.62 -10.78
N LEU A 17 -5.11 -4.85 -10.71
CA LEU A 17 -5.48 -4.13 -9.50
C LEU A 17 -5.94 -5.08 -8.38
N GLU A 18 -6.66 -6.16 -8.72
CA GLU A 18 -7.08 -7.19 -7.77
C GLU A 18 -5.87 -7.92 -7.18
N HIS A 19 -4.93 -8.32 -8.03
CA HIS A 19 -3.69 -8.94 -7.60
C HIS A 19 -2.89 -7.99 -6.69
N TYR A 20 -2.77 -6.72 -7.06
CA TYR A 20 -2.10 -5.71 -6.24
C TYR A 20 -2.78 -5.50 -4.87
N CYS A 21 -4.12 -5.41 -4.85
CA CYS A 21 -4.90 -5.32 -3.62
C CYS A 21 -4.68 -6.54 -2.71
N SER A 22 -4.61 -7.75 -3.29
CA SER A 22 -4.35 -8.99 -2.56
C SER A 22 -2.95 -9.02 -1.95
N GLU A 23 -1.92 -8.60 -2.69
CA GLU A 23 -0.54 -8.52 -2.20
C GLU A 23 -0.41 -7.46 -1.08
N LEU A 24 -1.10 -6.33 -1.19
CA LEU A 24 -1.15 -5.32 -0.14
C LEU A 24 -1.86 -5.84 1.11
N LEU A 25 -2.98 -6.55 0.97
CA LEU A 25 -3.69 -7.14 2.10
C LEU A 25 -2.80 -8.11 2.87
N LYS A 26 -2.06 -8.96 2.15
CA LYS A 26 -1.06 -9.86 2.76
C LYS A 26 0.01 -9.06 3.49
N THR A 27 0.53 -8.00 2.88
CA THR A 27 1.59 -7.15 3.46
C THR A 27 1.13 -6.45 4.73
N VAL A 28 -0.05 -5.82 4.73
CA VAL A 28 -0.63 -5.11 5.89
C VAL A 28 -0.96 -6.05 7.04
N ASN A 29 -1.25 -7.32 6.74
CA ASN A 29 -1.47 -8.36 7.75
C ASN A 29 -0.17 -8.97 8.31
N LYS A 30 1.00 -8.66 7.76
CA LYS A 30 2.27 -9.09 8.35
C LYS A 30 2.43 -8.48 9.74
N GLU A 31 2.99 -9.27 10.65
CA GLU A 31 3.18 -8.89 12.04
C GLU A 31 4.11 -7.66 12.16
N ASP A 32 5.17 -7.60 11.36
CA ASP A 32 6.09 -6.45 11.30
C ASP A 32 5.38 -5.15 10.93
N VAL A 33 4.51 -5.19 9.91
CA VAL A 33 3.73 -4.01 9.49
C VAL A 33 2.72 -3.63 10.56
N SER A 34 2.03 -4.61 11.13
CA SER A 34 1.04 -4.40 12.19
C SER A 34 1.64 -3.83 13.48
N LYS A 35 2.94 -4.00 13.72
CA LYS A 35 3.68 -3.41 14.85
C LYS A 35 4.05 -1.94 14.60
N THR A 36 4.19 -1.53 13.34
CA THR A 36 4.61 -0.16 12.98
C THR A 36 3.43 0.78 12.71
N ILE A 37 2.30 0.25 12.25
CA ILE A 37 1.11 1.02 11.91
C ILE A 37 0.06 0.87 13.02
N ASN A 38 -0.70 1.92 13.33
CA ASN A 38 -1.73 1.80 14.36
C ASN A 38 -2.98 1.05 13.85
N ALA A 39 -3.86 0.65 14.77
CA ALA A 39 -5.05 -0.13 14.46
C ALA A 39 -6.03 0.60 13.52
N ASP A 40 -6.15 1.92 13.64
CA ASP A 40 -7.00 2.76 12.80
C ASP A 40 -6.49 2.80 11.35
N GLU A 41 -5.18 2.97 11.16
CA GLU A 41 -4.51 2.97 9.86
C GLU A 41 -4.62 1.61 9.19
N LYS A 42 -4.38 0.54 9.95
CA LYS A 42 -4.58 -0.83 9.47
C LYS A 42 -6.02 -1.04 9.01
N LYS A 43 -7.00 -0.63 9.82
CA LYS A 43 -8.43 -0.77 9.51
C LYS A 43 -8.82 0.05 8.28
N SER A 44 -8.33 1.28 8.17
CA SER A 44 -8.55 2.16 7.03
C SER A 44 -8.00 1.54 5.74
N MET A 45 -6.78 1.01 5.79
CA MET A 45 -6.15 0.31 4.66
C MET A 45 -6.93 -0.93 4.24
N MET A 46 -7.27 -1.81 5.20
CA MET A 46 -8.05 -3.01 4.91
C MET A 46 -9.43 -2.66 4.35
N SER A 47 -10.09 -1.62 4.87
CA SER A 47 -11.38 -1.15 4.35
C SER A 47 -11.26 -0.66 2.91
N LEU A 48 -10.20 0.10 2.60
CA LEU A 48 -9.96 0.61 1.24
C LEU A 48 -9.69 -0.53 0.26
N ILE A 49 -8.82 -1.48 0.61
CA ILE A 49 -8.53 -2.66 -0.21
C ILE A 49 -9.81 -3.46 -0.51
N ASN A 50 -10.63 -3.74 0.51
CA ASN A 50 -11.89 -4.47 0.33
C ASN A 50 -12.90 -3.69 -0.51
N ASN A 51 -12.97 -2.36 -0.35
CA ASN A 51 -13.84 -1.53 -1.18
C ASN A 51 -13.36 -1.50 -2.64
N THR A 52 -12.05 -1.46 -2.88
CA THR A 52 -11.46 -1.51 -4.22
C THR A 52 -11.74 -2.86 -4.88
N MET A 53 -11.57 -3.99 -4.19
CA MET A 53 -11.93 -5.32 -4.71
C MET A 53 -13.39 -5.40 -5.12
N LYS A 54 -14.31 -4.97 -4.24
CA LYS A 54 -15.75 -4.91 -4.58
C LYS A 54 -16.06 -3.99 -5.75
N TRP A 55 -15.30 -2.89 -5.86
CA TRP A 55 -15.46 -1.98 -6.98
C TRP A 55 -15.04 -2.65 -8.29
N ILE A 56 -13.89 -3.35 -8.31
CA ILE A 56 -13.42 -4.11 -9.48
C ILE A 56 -14.49 -5.10 -9.95
N ASP A 57 -15.03 -5.92 -9.04
CA ASP A 57 -16.08 -6.91 -9.34
C ASP A 57 -17.31 -6.32 -10.08
N GLY A 58 -17.66 -5.07 -9.75
CA GLY A 58 -18.83 -4.39 -10.30
C GLY A 58 -18.54 -3.37 -11.40
N ASN A 59 -17.26 -3.18 -11.78
CA ASN A 59 -16.83 -2.13 -12.71
C ASN A 59 -15.91 -2.70 -13.81
N LEU A 60 -16.00 -3.99 -14.13
CA LEU A 60 -15.26 -4.64 -15.23
C LEU A 60 -15.61 -4.08 -16.64
N ASP A 61 -16.68 -3.30 -16.74
CA ASP A 61 -17.11 -2.55 -17.93
C ASP A 61 -16.73 -1.05 -17.89
N SER A 62 -16.00 -0.61 -16.85
CA SER A 62 -15.49 0.76 -16.77
C SER A 62 -14.33 1.03 -17.73
N CYS A 63 -13.96 2.29 -17.91
CA CYS A 63 -12.80 2.66 -18.72
C CYS A 63 -11.48 2.37 -17.97
N GLN A 64 -10.41 2.07 -18.69
CA GLN A 64 -9.07 1.87 -18.13
C GLN A 64 -8.64 3.02 -17.19
N SER A 65 -8.98 4.27 -17.51
CA SER A 65 -8.67 5.43 -16.67
C SER A 65 -9.31 5.34 -15.28
N ALA A 66 -10.49 4.73 -15.15
CA ALA A 66 -11.17 4.58 -13.87
C ALA A 66 -10.40 3.62 -12.94
N PHE A 67 -9.79 2.56 -13.50
CA PHE A 67 -8.93 1.64 -12.76
C PHE A 67 -7.63 2.33 -12.30
N GLU A 68 -7.03 3.18 -13.15
CA GLU A 68 -5.85 3.96 -12.79
C GLU A 68 -6.14 4.96 -11.66
N GLU A 69 -7.27 5.65 -11.70
CA GLU A 69 -7.71 6.53 -10.61
C GLU A 69 -7.89 5.75 -9.31
N LYS A 70 -8.54 4.58 -9.38
CA LYS A 70 -8.75 3.69 -8.23
C LYS A 70 -7.43 3.21 -7.61
N LYS A 71 -6.46 2.86 -8.47
CA LYS A 71 -5.11 2.52 -8.04
C LYS A 71 -4.42 3.69 -7.34
N SER A 72 -4.53 4.90 -7.89
CA SER A 72 -3.93 6.11 -7.29
C SER A 72 -4.49 6.44 -5.91
N GLU A 73 -5.80 6.26 -5.69
CA GLU A 73 -6.41 6.39 -4.35
C GLU A 73 -5.78 5.42 -3.35
N LEU A 74 -5.58 4.17 -3.77
CA LEU A 74 -4.98 3.12 -2.96
C LEU A 74 -3.51 3.44 -2.63
N GLU A 75 -2.73 3.85 -3.63
CA GLU A 75 -1.32 4.23 -3.47
C GLU A 75 -1.14 5.43 -2.55
N LYS A 76 -2.01 6.45 -2.62
CA LYS A 76 -1.94 7.62 -1.72
C LYS A 76 -2.07 7.24 -0.24
N ILE A 77 -2.93 6.28 0.07
CA ILE A 77 -3.10 5.80 1.44
C ILE A 77 -1.92 4.89 1.82
N TYR A 78 -1.46 4.04 0.89
CA TYR A 78 -0.30 3.18 1.10
C TYR A 78 1.00 3.97 1.34
N SER A 79 1.27 5.01 0.55
CA SER A 79 2.42 5.90 0.75
C SER A 79 2.39 6.54 2.14
N LYS A 80 1.24 7.02 2.61
CA LYS A 80 1.12 7.56 3.98
C LYS A 80 1.46 6.53 5.06
N VAL A 81 1.06 5.27 4.85
CA VAL A 81 1.41 4.18 5.76
C VAL A 81 2.90 3.84 5.69
N LEU A 82 3.50 3.86 4.49
CA LEU A 82 4.92 3.60 4.28
C LEU A 82 5.80 4.68 4.92
N ASP A 83 5.40 5.96 4.79
CA ASP A 83 6.06 7.09 5.45
C ASP A 83 6.13 6.92 6.97
N LYS A 84 5.05 6.42 7.58
CA LYS A 84 5.06 6.08 9.01
C LYS A 84 5.89 4.84 9.32
N MET A 85 5.88 3.86 8.43
CA MET A 85 6.70 2.66 8.58
C MET A 85 8.20 2.98 8.58
N SER A 86 8.62 3.89 7.71
CA SER A 86 10.01 4.38 7.66
C SER A 86 10.38 5.15 8.92
N LYS A 87 9.53 6.07 9.38
CA LYS A 87 9.78 6.84 10.61
C LYS A 87 9.86 5.95 11.85
N GLY A 88 9.00 4.93 11.96
CA GLY A 88 9.05 3.97 13.08
C GLY A 88 10.27 3.04 13.06
N LYS A 89 10.97 2.91 11.93
CA LYS A 89 12.24 2.15 11.84
C LYS A 89 13.45 2.94 12.34
N ASP A 90 13.45 4.26 12.16
CA ASP A 90 14.50 5.15 12.70
C ASP A 90 14.37 5.39 14.21
N GLU A 91 13.18 5.13 14.78
CA GLU A 91 12.90 5.34 16.21
C GLU A 91 13.08 4.10 17.09
N MET A 92 13.52 2.96 16.53
CA MET A 92 13.85 1.78 17.34
C MET A 92 15.09 2.09 18.20
N PRO A 93 14.97 2.23 19.54
CA PRO A 93 16.10 2.51 20.41
C PRO A 93 16.91 1.21 20.56
N GLY A 94 17.81 0.96 19.63
CA GLY A 94 18.46 -0.35 19.56
C GLY A 94 19.45 -0.52 18.42
N GLY A 95 20.27 0.50 18.14
CA GLY A 95 21.59 0.26 17.56
C GLY A 95 22.65 0.39 18.66
N PRO A 96 23.19 -0.70 19.22
CA PRO A 96 24.44 -0.65 19.96
C PRO A 96 25.57 -0.28 18.98
N GLY A 97 26.11 0.92 19.12
CA GLY A 97 27.20 1.42 18.32
C GLY A 97 27.60 2.84 18.76
N GLU A 98 28.20 2.91 19.95
CA GLU A 98 29.37 3.74 20.30
C GLU A 98 29.56 5.05 19.49
N ALA A 99 29.68 6.25 20.04
CA ALA A 99 29.88 6.70 21.41
C ALA A 99 29.54 8.20 21.48
N ALA A 100 28.80 8.61 22.50
CA ALA A 100 29.03 9.90 23.13
C ALA A 100 30.26 9.71 24.03
N GLY A 101 31.36 10.37 23.69
CA GLY A 101 32.62 10.27 24.41
C GLY A 101 33.47 11.49 24.07
N ASP A 102 33.19 12.58 24.77
CA ASP A 102 33.98 13.79 24.90
C ASP A 102 35.47 13.49 25.13
N ALA A 103 36.35 14.35 24.59
CA ALA A 103 37.56 14.89 25.24
C ALA A 103 38.82 14.91 24.35
N VAL A 104 39.24 16.16 24.04
CA VAL A 104 40.57 16.72 24.35
C VAL A 104 41.79 16.21 23.55
N GLU A 105 42.25 17.12 22.67
CA GLU A 105 43.62 17.70 22.68
C GLU A 105 44.83 16.77 22.45
N LYS A 106 45.46 16.85 21.26
CA LYS A 106 46.70 17.62 21.00
C LYS A 106 47.19 17.43 19.56
#